data_AF-E3WHI3-F1
#
_entry.id   AF-E3WHI3-F1
#
_cell.length_a   1.000
_cell.length_b   1.000
_cell.length_c   1.000
_cell.angle_alpha   90.00
_cell.angle_beta   90.00
_cell.angle_gamma   90.00
#
_symmetry.space_group_name_H-M   'P 1'
#
loop_
_entity.id
_entity.type
_entity.pdbx_description
1 polymer ?
#
loop_
_entity_poly.entity_id
_entity_poly.type
_entity_poly.pdbx_seq_one_letter_code
_entity_poly.pdbx_strand_id
1 'polypeptide(L)'
;VLLGLLSVWNVSFLGHPARAILPYCQALEKFAPHIQQVSMESNGKGVSIEGVPLSFEAGEIDFGEPGTNGQHSFYQLIHQGRVIPCDFIGIIESQQP
;
A
#
# COMPACT_ATOMS: atom_id res chain seq x y z
N VAL A 1 0.11 2.42 -15.32
CA VAL A 1 -1.30 2.03 -15.59
C VAL A 1 -1.67 0.72 -14.89
N LEU A 2 -1.00 -0.40 -15.14
CA LEU A 2 -1.36 -1.71 -14.56
C LEU A 2 -1.44 -1.73 -13.01
N LEU A 3 -0.43 -1.19 -12.31
CA LEU A 3 -0.45 -1.12 -10.84
C LEU A 3 -1.64 -0.30 -10.29
N GLY A 4 -2.00 0.79 -10.96
CA GLY A 4 -3.17 1.58 -10.59
C GLY A 4 -4.48 0.81 -10.79
N LEU A 5 -4.61 0.04 -11.87
CA LEU A 5 -5.77 -0.82 -12.10
C LEU A 5 -5.87 -1.95 -11.06
N LEU A 6 -4.74 -2.52 -10.64
CA LEU A 6 -4.71 -3.52 -9.57
C LEU A 6 -5.14 -2.93 -8.22
N SER A 7 -4.72 -1.70 -7.90
CA SER A 7 -5.18 -1.00 -6.70
C SER A 7 -6.71 -0.80 -6.73
N VAL A 8 -7.25 -0.26 -7.82
CA VAL A 8 -8.71 -0.10 -8.00
C VAL A 8 -9.44 -1.44 -7.91
N TRP A 9 -8.90 -2.49 -8.53
CA TRP A 9 -9.50 -3.83 -8.45
C TRP A 9 -9.57 -4.35 -7.00
N ASN A 10 -8.47 -4.24 -6.26
CA ASN A 10 -8.42 -4.71 -4.88
C ASN A 10 -9.33 -3.88 -3.95
N VAL A 11 -9.30 -2.55 -4.04
CA VAL A 11 -10.08 -1.67 -3.16
C VAL A 11 -11.55 -1.67 -3.53
N SER A 12 -11.87 -1.35 -4.79
CA SER A 12 -13.25 -1.08 -5.20
C SER A 12 -14.05 -2.34 -5.56
N PHE A 13 -13.39 -3.43 -5.97
CA PHE A 13 -14.09 -4.66 -6.39
C PHE A 13 -13.94 -5.81 -5.38
N LEU A 14 -12.74 -6.02 -4.83
CA LEU A 14 -12.51 -7.07 -3.82
C LEU A 14 -12.73 -6.58 -2.37
N GLY A 15 -12.88 -5.27 -2.16
CA GLY A 15 -13.11 -4.71 -0.83
C GLY A 15 -11.92 -4.85 0.12
N HIS A 16 -10.69 -4.80 -0.41
CA HIS A 16 -9.47 -4.81 0.38
C HIS A 16 -8.98 -3.36 0.60
N PRO A 17 -9.30 -2.73 1.75
CA PRO A 17 -9.13 -1.28 1.93
C PRO A 17 -7.70 -0.86 2.26
N ALA A 18 -6.79 -1.82 2.52
CA ALA A 18 -5.43 -1.54 2.94
C ALA A 18 -4.44 -2.22 2.00
N ARG A 19 -3.29 -1.58 1.81
CA ARG A 19 -2.17 -2.10 1.01
C ARG A 19 -0.87 -2.00 1.81
N ALA A 20 -0.09 -3.07 1.79
CA ALA A 20 1.20 -3.14 2.43
C ALA A 20 2.34 -2.89 1.43
N ILE A 21 3.23 -1.94 1.72
CA ILE A 21 4.42 -1.61 0.92
C ILE A 21 5.63 -2.19 1.65
N LEU A 22 6.25 -3.23 1.06
CA LEU A 22 7.19 -4.10 1.76
C LEU A 22 8.54 -4.14 1.03
N PRO A 23 9.38 -3.10 1.17
CA PRO A 23 10.70 -3.09 0.54
C PRO A 23 11.69 -3.96 1.30
N TYR A 24 12.28 -4.96 0.65
CA TYR A 24 13.34 -5.81 1.21
C TYR A 24 14.70 -5.12 1.10
N CYS A 25 14.77 -3.90 1.64
CA CYS A 25 15.97 -3.07 1.66
C CYS A 25 15.83 -2.01 2.76
N GLN A 26 16.69 -2.04 3.78
CA GLN A 26 16.64 -1.08 4.90
C GLN A 26 16.84 0.37 4.43
N ALA A 27 17.60 0.59 3.35
CA ALA A 27 17.80 1.93 2.78
C ALA A 27 16.48 2.58 2.29
N LEU A 28 15.40 1.80 2.13
CA LEU A 28 14.07 2.27 1.75
C LEU A 28 13.13 2.44 2.95
N GLU A 29 13.62 2.55 4.18
CA GLU A 29 12.78 2.71 5.38
C GLU A 29 11.82 3.91 5.34
N LYS A 30 12.14 4.96 4.59
CA LYS A 30 11.26 6.14 4.42
C LYS A 30 10.38 6.08 3.17
N PHE A 31 10.47 5.01 2.38
CA PHE A 31 9.69 4.86 1.16
C PHE A 31 8.20 4.72 1.46
N ALA A 32 7.81 3.79 2.36
CA ALA A 32 6.41 3.60 2.70
C ALA A 32 5.77 4.88 3.30
N PRO A 33 6.40 5.58 4.27
CA PRO A 33 5.90 6.88 4.74
C PRO A 33 5.74 7.95 3.64
N HIS A 34 6.63 7.97 2.65
CA HIS A 34 6.49 8.89 1.53
C HIS A 34 5.27 8.53 0.66
N ILE A 35 5.10 7.24 0.32
CA ILE A 35 3.96 6.78 -0.48
C ILE A 35 2.63 6.98 0.24
N GLN A 36 2.60 6.85 1.57
CA GLN A 36 1.41 7.16 2.38
C GLN A 36 0.87 8.55 2.05
N GLN A 37 1.73 9.57 2.07
CA GLN A 37 1.30 10.92 1.71
C GLN A 37 0.86 10.98 0.25
N VAL A 38 1.69 10.50 -0.68
CA VAL A 38 1.41 10.57 -2.13
C VAL A 38 0.06 9.97 -2.47
N SER A 39 -0.27 8.80 -1.92
CA SER A 39 -1.49 8.06 -2.22
C SER A 39 -2.68 8.57 -1.42
N MET A 40 -2.57 8.60 -0.09
CA MET A 40 -3.70 8.85 0.80
C MET A 40 -4.16 10.32 0.72
N GLU A 41 -3.23 11.27 0.61
CA GLU A 41 -3.58 12.70 0.46
C GLU A 41 -4.17 13.01 -0.93
N SER A 42 -3.70 12.30 -1.97
CA SER A 42 -4.21 12.49 -3.33
C SER A 42 -5.59 11.87 -3.51
N ASN A 43 -5.78 10.63 -3.06
CA ASN A 43 -6.93 9.80 -3.43
C ASN A 43 -7.96 9.61 -2.31
N GLY A 44 -7.62 9.92 -1.06
CA GLY A 44 -8.53 9.88 0.09
C GLY A 44 -9.55 11.02 0.04
N LYS A 45 -10.48 10.96 -0.91
CA LYS A 45 -11.46 12.01 -1.20
C LYS A 45 -12.87 11.46 -1.11
N GLY A 46 -13.82 12.31 -0.70
CA GLY A 46 -15.24 11.98 -0.60
C GLY A 46 -16.12 12.59 -1.69
N VAL A 47 -15.53 13.32 -2.64
CA VAL A 47 -16.25 14.11 -3.66
C VAL A 47 -15.53 13.96 -5.00
N SER A 48 -16.29 13.83 -6.09
CA SER A 48 -15.77 13.74 -7.46
C SER A 48 -15.26 15.09 -7.98
N ILE A 49 -14.62 15.10 -9.15
CA ILE A 49 -14.11 16.33 -9.79
C ILE A 49 -15.24 17.29 -10.18
N GLU A 50 -16.46 16.78 -10.38
CA GLU A 50 -17.68 17.57 -10.65
C GLU A 50 -18.33 18.11 -9.37
N GLY A 51 -17.78 17.83 -8.19
CA GLY A 51 -18.32 18.30 -6.91
C GLY A 51 -19.45 17.43 -6.35
N VAL A 52 -19.66 16.22 -6.88
CA VAL A 52 -20.71 15.29 -6.41
C VAL A 52 -20.14 14.35 -5.34
N PRO A 53 -20.82 14.15 -4.19
CA PRO A 53 -20.39 13.16 -3.19
C PRO A 53 -20.25 11.75 -3.79
N LEU A 54 -19.16 11.05 -3.45
CA LEU A 54 -18.94 9.68 -3.91
C LEU A 54 -19.87 8.69 -3.19
N SER A 55 -20.39 7.72 -3.92
CA SER A 55 -21.22 6.63 -3.37
C SER A 55 -20.41 5.43 -2.87
N PHE A 56 -19.08 5.51 -2.92
CA PHE A 56 -18.13 4.48 -2.55
C PHE A 56 -16.92 5.11 -1.84
N GLU A 57 -16.15 4.30 -1.11
CA GLU A 57 -14.90 4.73 -0.49
C GLU A 57 -13.77 4.81 -1.53
N ALA A 58 -13.03 5.91 -1.54
CA ALA A 58 -11.90 6.14 -2.44
C ALA A 58 -10.57 6.14 -1.69
N GLY A 59 -9.54 5.62 -2.36
CA GLY A 59 -8.19 5.48 -1.83
C GLY A 59 -8.03 4.28 -0.89
N GLU A 60 -6.84 3.68 -0.93
CA GLU A 60 -6.39 2.68 0.02
C GLU A 60 -5.70 3.31 1.24
N ILE A 61 -5.70 2.56 2.36
CA ILE A 61 -4.83 2.81 3.50
C ILE A 61 -3.47 2.16 3.23
N ASP A 62 -2.46 2.99 3.00
CA ASP A 62 -1.10 2.53 2.80
C ASP A 62 -0.35 2.41 4.13
N PHE A 63 0.36 1.30 4.32
CA PHE A 63 1.30 1.12 5.42
C PHE A 63 2.44 0.20 5.02
N GLY A 64 3.51 0.15 5.81
CA GLY A 64 4.63 -0.71 5.48
C GLY A 64 5.86 -0.47 6.33
N GLU A 65 6.73 -1.47 6.34
CA GLU A 65 8.05 -1.46 6.95
C GLU A 65 9.00 -2.25 6.04
N PRO A 66 10.31 -1.96 6.05
CA PRO A 66 11.27 -2.80 5.36
C PRO A 66 11.21 -4.27 5.78
N GLY A 67 11.44 -5.16 4.83
CA GLY A 67 11.73 -6.57 5.10
C GLY A 67 13.16 -6.72 5.63
N THR A 68 13.42 -7.57 6.63
CA THR A 68 12.49 -8.53 7.26
C THR A 68 11.75 -7.99 8.49
N ASN A 69 11.96 -6.73 8.91
CA ASN A 69 11.36 -6.16 10.12
C ASN A 69 9.83 -6.33 10.17
N GLY A 70 9.14 -6.05 9.05
CA GLY A 70 7.68 -6.23 8.94
C GLY A 70 7.21 -7.68 9.18
N GLN A 71 8.03 -8.68 8.85
CA GLN A 71 7.72 -10.10 9.04
C GLN A 71 7.54 -10.45 10.53
N HIS A 72 8.26 -9.75 11.40
CA HIS A 72 8.21 -9.94 12.86
C HIS A 72 7.28 -8.96 13.57
N SER A 73 6.52 -8.15 12.82
CA SER A 73 5.59 -7.15 13.37
C SER A 73 4.14 -7.49 13.03
N PHE A 74 3.77 -7.52 11.74
CA PHE A 74 2.36 -7.57 11.31
C PHE A 74 2.05 -8.65 10.27
N TYR A 75 3.02 -9.43 9.79
CA TYR A 75 2.78 -10.48 8.79
C TYR A 75 1.83 -11.58 9.28
N GLN A 76 1.76 -11.83 10.58
CA GLN A 76 0.78 -12.77 11.16
C GLN A 76 -0.67 -12.39 10.78
N LEU A 77 -1.01 -11.09 10.80
CA LEU A 77 -2.32 -10.60 10.39
C LEU A 77 -2.53 -10.75 8.88
N ILE A 78 -1.49 -10.49 8.08
CA ILE A 78 -1.56 -10.63 6.61
C ILE A 78 -1.80 -12.09 6.21
N HIS A 79 -1.15 -13.04 6.88
CA HIS A 79 -1.23 -14.45 6.53
C HIS A 79 -2.49 -15.16 7.06
N GLN A 80 -2.95 -14.83 8.27
CA GLN A 80 -4.03 -15.60 8.93
C GLN A 80 -5.24 -14.75 9.33
N GLY A 81 -5.15 -13.42 9.18
CA GLY A 81 -6.21 -12.49 9.54
C GLY A 81 -6.93 -11.93 8.32
N ARG A 82 -6.65 -10.66 8.02
CA ARG A 82 -7.31 -9.93 6.93
C ARG A 82 -6.46 -10.02 5.67
N VAL A 83 -7.11 -10.18 4.52
CA VAL A 83 -6.43 -10.09 3.23
C VAL A 83 -5.95 -8.65 3.02
N ILE A 84 -4.64 -8.49 2.86
CA ILE A 84 -3.99 -7.21 2.59
C ILE A 84 -3.10 -7.41 1.37
N PRO A 85 -3.44 -6.84 0.20
CA PRO A 85 -2.56 -6.80 -0.96
C PRO A 85 -1.17 -6.24 -0.59
N CYS A 86 -0.12 -6.89 -1.09
CA CYS A 86 1.26 -6.59 -0.74
C CYS A 86 2.09 -6.25 -1.98
N ASP A 87 2.69 -5.06 -1.98
CA ASP A 87 3.66 -4.62 -2.99
C ASP A 87 5.07 -4.90 -2.46
N PHE A 88 5.70 -5.96 -2.98
CA PHE A 88 7.07 -6.35 -2.64
C PHE A 88 8.07 -5.64 -3.55
N ILE A 89 9.13 -5.08 -2.95
CA ILE A 89 10.21 -4.40 -3.69
C ILE A 89 11.54 -5.02 -3.27
N GLY A 90 12.29 -5.57 -4.21
CA GLY A 90 13.61 -6.16 -3.99
C GLY A 90 14.68 -5.45 -4.80
N ILE A 91 15.92 -5.47 -4.30
CA ILE A 91 17.11 -4.96 -5.00
C ILE A 91 18.01 -6.16 -5.32
N ILE A 92 18.57 -6.19 -6.53
CA ILE A 92 19.40 -7.31 -7.00
C ILE A 92 20.77 -7.31 -6.29
N GLU A 93 21.34 -6.13 -6.07
CA GLU A 93 22.66 -5.96 -5.46
C GLU A 93 22.55 -5.14 -4.17
N SER A 94 23.30 -5.56 -3.15
CA SER A 94 23.37 -4.85 -1.88
C SER A 94 24.20 -3.57 -2.02
N GLN A 95 23.82 -2.52 -1.29
CA GLN A 95 24.65 -1.32 -1.14
C GLN A 95 25.93 -1.60 -0.33
N GLN A 96 25.88 -2.65 0.50
CA GLN A 96 27.03 -3.18 1.22
C GLN A 96 27.61 -4.35 0.40
N PRO A 97 28.87 -4.26 -0.05
CA PRO A 97 29.53 -5.31 -0.83
C PRO A 97 29.73 -6.61 -0.03
#